data_AF-A0A6N7IZE0-F1
#
_entry.id   AF-A0A6N7IZE0-F1
#
_cell.length_a   1.000
_cell.length_b   1.000
_cell.length_c   1.000
_cell.angle_alpha   90.00
_cell.angle_beta   90.00
_cell.angle_gamma   90.00
#
_symmetry.space_group_name_H-M   'P 1'
#
loop_
_entity.id
_entity.type
_entity.pdbx_description
1 polymer ?
#
loop_
_entity_poly.entity_id
_entity_poly.type
_entity_poly.pdbx_seq_one_letter_code
_entity_poly.pdbx_strand_id
1 'polypeptide(L)'
;MNRKNRNKILIIIISLLLAAFSLVIYLSIKSKDRQLTHQTETGIKSEREADNESDQNEQDSAKTSSDSSLSVKSRHGKTATAQSKNSKKDDKSAASSKQKKSRVTYREGFYYEKIGKKVLSRIKGISYPKDASKCRVSIGDLRYCRVKYVDFNGETQSGEMICSKKIADDVMGIFSELYDSSYEIESIRLVDDFDGDDEASMEADNTSCFNYRPIAGSSKLSNHSLGLAIDINPLYNPCITYDKNGKEKVAPANGVDYADRKNQFDHKIDENDLAYKLFKKHGFTWGGNWHSLKDYQHFEKNY
;
A
#
# COMPACT_ATOMS: atom_id res chain seq x y z
N MET A 1 37.65 32.67 -35.19
CA MET A 1 36.86 32.73 -33.93
C MET A 1 37.63 32.01 -32.82
N ASN A 2 37.92 32.67 -31.69
CA ASN A 2 38.72 32.11 -30.59
C ASN A 2 38.03 30.85 -29.99
N ARG A 3 38.80 29.83 -29.59
CA ARG A 3 38.33 28.54 -29.03
C ARG A 3 37.35 28.73 -27.86
N LYS A 4 37.57 29.77 -27.04
CA LYS A 4 36.67 30.15 -25.94
C LYS A 4 35.28 30.58 -26.42
N ASN A 5 35.19 31.24 -27.58
CA ASN A 5 33.90 31.69 -28.15
C ASN A 5 33.16 30.52 -28.83
N ARG A 6 33.89 29.57 -29.41
CA ARG A 6 33.30 28.32 -29.95
C ARG A 6 32.64 27.48 -28.86
N ASN A 7 33.30 27.31 -27.71
CA ASN A 7 32.73 26.54 -26.60
C ASN A 7 31.50 27.22 -26.00
N LYS A 8 31.50 28.57 -25.90
CA LYS A 8 30.31 29.31 -25.44
C LYS A 8 29.12 29.17 -26.39
N ILE A 9 29.36 29.25 -27.70
CA ILE A 9 28.31 29.07 -28.71
C ILE A 9 27.78 27.62 -28.67
N LEU A 10 28.66 26.62 -28.52
CA LEU A 10 28.26 25.22 -28.41
C LEU A 10 27.38 24.97 -27.17
N ILE A 11 27.73 25.53 -26.02
CA ILE A 11 26.93 25.42 -24.79
C ILE A 11 25.55 26.04 -24.99
N ILE A 12 25.46 27.22 -25.59
CA ILE A 12 24.17 27.89 -25.87
C ILE A 12 23.30 27.04 -26.80
N ILE A 13 23.89 26.45 -27.85
CA ILE A 13 23.16 25.56 -28.77
C ILE A 13 22.64 24.32 -28.04
N ILE A 14 23.46 23.68 -27.20
CA ILE A 14 23.04 22.51 -26.41
C ILE A 14 21.91 22.89 -25.44
N SER A 15 22.02 24.02 -24.74
CA SER A 15 20.96 24.49 -23.84
C SER A 15 19.64 24.78 -24.57
N LEU A 16 19.70 25.36 -25.77
CA LEU A 16 18.51 25.59 -26.60
C LEU A 16 17.88 24.29 -27.11
N LEU A 17 18.70 23.29 -27.48
CA LEU A 17 18.22 21.98 -27.89
C LEU A 17 17.55 21.22 -26.73
N LEU A 18 18.12 21.29 -25.53
CA LEU A 18 17.53 20.70 -24.33
C LEU A 18 16.18 21.36 -23.99
N ALA A 19 16.09 22.68 -24.03
CA ALA A 19 14.84 23.41 -23.79
C ALA A 19 13.75 23.06 -24.82
N ALA A 20 14.11 22.95 -26.11
CA ALA A 20 13.20 22.53 -27.16
C ALA A 20 12.71 21.08 -26.95
N PHE A 21 13.61 20.18 -26.55
CA PHE A 21 13.26 18.78 -26.26
C PHE A 21 12.31 18.66 -25.05
N SER A 22 12.58 19.39 -23.97
CA SER A 22 11.67 19.46 -22.81
C SER A 22 10.29 20.01 -23.18
N LEU A 23 10.22 21.01 -24.07
CA LEU A 23 8.94 21.55 -24.54
C LEU A 23 8.16 20.53 -25.36
N VAL A 24 8.82 19.74 -26.22
CA VAL A 24 8.17 18.68 -27.00
C VAL A 24 7.60 17.59 -26.07
N ILE A 25 8.38 17.14 -25.08
CA ILE A 25 7.90 16.16 -24.07
C ILE A 25 6.69 16.71 -23.33
N TYR A 26 6.75 17.96 -22.86
CA TYR A 26 5.64 18.61 -22.17
C TYR A 26 4.37 18.68 -23.04
N LEU A 27 4.50 19.05 -24.31
CA LEU A 27 3.37 19.10 -25.25
C LEU A 27 2.81 17.70 -25.54
N SER A 28 3.65 16.67 -25.63
CA SER A 28 3.22 15.28 -25.80
C SER A 28 2.44 14.75 -24.58
N ILE A 29 2.91 15.03 -23.36
CA ILE A 29 2.22 14.65 -22.12
C ILE A 29 0.86 15.36 -22.06
N LYS A 30 0.83 16.67 -22.26
CA LYS A 30 -0.41 17.47 -22.28
C LYS A 30 -1.41 17.01 -23.35
N SER A 31 -0.92 16.49 -24.48
CA SER A 31 -1.77 15.91 -25.52
C SER A 31 -2.41 14.58 -25.10
N LYS A 32 -1.66 13.72 -24.38
CA LYS A 32 -2.17 12.45 -23.83
C LYS A 32 -3.21 12.70 -22.75
N ASP A 33 -2.98 13.66 -21.86
CA ASP A 33 -3.94 14.05 -20.82
C ASP A 33 -5.27 14.50 -21.45
N ARG A 34 -5.21 15.29 -22.52
CA ARG A 34 -6.41 15.75 -23.27
C ARG A 34 -7.15 14.60 -23.94
N GLN A 35 -6.45 13.58 -24.44
CA GLN A 35 -7.09 12.40 -25.02
C GLN A 35 -7.74 11.52 -23.94
N LEU A 36 -7.09 11.35 -22.78
CA LEU A 36 -7.67 10.64 -21.63
C LEU A 36 -8.93 11.33 -21.10
N THR A 37 -8.95 12.67 -21.03
CA THR A 37 -10.14 13.43 -20.60
C THR A 37 -11.29 13.28 -21.61
N HIS A 38 -11.01 13.31 -22.91
CA HIS A 38 -12.05 13.09 -23.91
C HIS A 38 -12.60 11.66 -23.90
N GLN A 39 -11.78 10.64 -23.69
CA GLN A 39 -12.24 9.24 -23.60
C GLN A 39 -13.10 8.99 -22.36
N THR A 40 -12.73 9.57 -21.21
CA THR A 40 -13.54 9.48 -19.98
C THR A 40 -14.86 10.23 -20.10
N GLU A 41 -14.89 11.42 -20.73
CA GLU A 41 -16.15 12.14 -20.97
C GLU A 41 -17.07 11.43 -21.97
N THR A 42 -16.53 10.77 -23.00
CA THR A 42 -17.34 9.98 -23.94
C THR A 42 -17.86 8.69 -23.32
N GLY A 43 -17.07 8.02 -22.47
CA GLY A 43 -17.51 6.81 -21.74
C GLY A 43 -18.61 7.11 -20.72
N ILE A 44 -18.51 8.22 -20.00
CA ILE A 44 -19.54 8.67 -19.04
C ILE A 44 -20.85 9.07 -19.75
N LYS A 45 -20.80 9.54 -21.00
CA LYS A 45 -22.01 9.84 -21.78
C LYS A 45 -22.69 8.57 -22.31
N SER A 46 -21.93 7.57 -22.78
CA SER A 46 -22.52 6.31 -23.27
C SER A 46 -23.15 5.48 -22.15
N GLU A 47 -22.58 5.50 -20.94
CA GLU A 47 -23.17 4.79 -19.78
C GLU A 47 -24.48 5.46 -19.30
N ARG A 48 -24.59 6.79 -19.36
CA ARG A 48 -25.84 7.50 -18.98
C ARG A 48 -26.98 7.34 -19.99
N GLU A 49 -26.68 7.04 -21.25
CA GLU A 49 -27.70 6.77 -22.27
C GLU A 49 -28.19 5.31 -22.19
N ALA A 50 -27.34 4.35 -21.80
CA ALA A 50 -27.72 2.95 -21.63
C ALA A 50 -28.65 2.71 -20.41
N ASP A 51 -28.48 3.46 -19.32
CA ASP A 51 -29.31 3.33 -18.11
C ASP A 51 -30.75 3.90 -18.26
N ASN A 52 -31.04 4.61 -19.36
CA ASN A 52 -32.34 5.26 -19.59
C ASN A 52 -33.25 4.50 -20.58
N GLU A 53 -32.80 3.36 -21.12
CA GLU A 53 -33.54 2.57 -22.12
C GLU A 53 -34.11 1.24 -21.60
N SER A 54 -33.90 0.89 -20.31
CA SER A 54 -34.33 -0.40 -19.75
C SER A 54 -35.65 -0.38 -18.97
N ASP A 55 -36.47 0.68 -19.06
CA ASP A 55 -37.67 0.82 -18.22
C ASP A 55 -38.92 1.19 -19.04
N GLN A 56 -39.16 0.55 -20.19
CA GLN A 56 -40.48 0.47 -20.83
C GLN A 56 -40.62 -0.79 -21.71
N ASN A 57 -41.17 -1.88 -21.16
CA ASN A 57 -42.10 -2.78 -21.86
C ASN A 57 -42.51 -3.95 -20.95
N GLU A 58 -43.70 -3.89 -20.36
CA GLU A 58 -44.54 -5.07 -20.17
C GLU A 58 -45.98 -4.65 -19.83
N GLN A 59 -46.83 -4.61 -20.85
CA GLN A 59 -48.29 -4.69 -20.71
C GLN A 59 -48.86 -5.30 -22.00
N ASP A 60 -49.35 -6.53 -21.94
CA ASP A 60 -50.80 -6.81 -21.92
C ASP A 60 -51.12 -8.24 -22.45
N SER A 61 -51.82 -9.05 -21.65
CA SER A 61 -52.80 -10.02 -22.15
C SER A 61 -53.74 -10.54 -21.03
N ALA A 62 -54.84 -9.81 -20.85
CA ALA A 62 -56.25 -10.25 -20.78
C ALA A 62 -56.75 -11.44 -19.91
N LYS A 63 -57.78 -11.07 -19.09
CA LYS A 63 -59.03 -11.79 -18.67
C LYS A 63 -58.88 -12.95 -17.64
N THR A 64 -59.70 -13.11 -16.60
CA THR A 64 -61.18 -13.01 -16.51
C THR A 64 -61.67 -13.07 -15.04
N SER A 65 -62.89 -12.55 -14.80
CA SER A 65 -63.91 -12.89 -13.77
C SER A 65 -63.61 -12.66 -12.28
N SER A 66 -64.36 -11.75 -11.63
CA SER A 66 -65.50 -12.02 -10.68
C SER A 66 -65.01 -11.79 -9.24
N ASP A 67 -65.69 -11.24 -8.25
CA ASP A 67 -67.07 -10.77 -8.01
C ASP A 67 -67.02 -10.01 -6.67
N SER A 68 -67.95 -9.07 -6.45
CA SER A 68 -68.44 -8.59 -5.13
C SER A 68 -67.42 -7.91 -4.17
N SER A 69 -67.74 -6.98 -3.28
CA SER A 69 -68.91 -6.18 -2.92
C SER A 69 -68.45 -5.15 -1.87
N LEU A 70 -69.12 -3.98 -1.83
CA LEU A 70 -69.60 -3.27 -0.63
C LEU A 70 -68.67 -3.26 0.63
N SER A 71 -68.29 -2.15 1.28
CA SER A 71 -69.11 -0.98 1.60
C SER A 71 -68.49 -0.15 2.74
N VAL A 72 -69.06 1.06 2.88
CA VAL A 72 -69.23 1.88 4.10
C VAL A 72 -68.17 2.92 4.48
N LYS A 73 -68.73 4.14 4.59
CA LYS A 73 -68.21 5.45 4.95
C LYS A 73 -68.13 5.68 6.47
N SER A 74 -67.40 6.76 6.78
CA SER A 74 -67.65 7.77 7.82
C SER A 74 -67.05 7.44 9.19
N ARG A 75 -66.47 8.39 9.94
CA ARG A 75 -66.91 9.75 10.31
C ARG A 75 -65.68 10.56 10.83
N HIS A 76 -65.58 11.85 10.50
CA HIS A 76 -65.66 13.03 11.41
C HIS A 76 -64.61 13.05 12.56
N GLY A 77 -63.81 14.09 12.83
CA GLY A 77 -63.68 15.47 12.33
C GLY A 77 -63.02 16.37 13.39
N LYS A 78 -62.16 17.31 12.95
CA LYS A 78 -61.65 18.55 13.61
C LYS A 78 -60.72 18.35 14.85
N THR A 79 -59.66 19.12 15.13
CA THR A 79 -59.35 20.55 14.85
C THR A 79 -57.85 20.87 15.12
N ALA A 80 -57.36 21.98 14.54
CA ALA A 80 -56.36 22.94 15.08
C ALA A 80 -54.85 22.59 15.02
N THR A 81 -54.11 23.14 14.03
CA THR A 81 -53.15 24.28 14.10
C THR A 81 -51.89 24.09 14.94
N ALA A 82 -50.71 24.04 14.28
CA ALA A 82 -49.66 25.08 14.31
C ALA A 82 -48.31 24.53 13.84
N GLN A 83 -47.63 25.30 13.00
CA GLN A 83 -46.27 25.07 12.50
C GLN A 83 -45.23 25.19 13.63
N SER A 84 -44.21 24.33 13.61
CA SER A 84 -42.85 24.73 13.98
C SER A 84 -41.81 23.85 13.29
N LYS A 85 -40.89 24.52 12.59
CA LYS A 85 -39.67 23.99 11.99
C LYS A 85 -38.64 23.75 13.11
N ASN A 86 -37.97 22.61 13.15
CA ASN A 86 -36.51 22.58 12.95
C ASN A 86 -35.96 21.15 12.92
N SER A 87 -35.34 20.84 11.80
CA SER A 87 -34.34 19.79 11.59
C SER A 87 -33.08 20.05 12.43
N LYS A 88 -32.60 19.05 13.17
CA LYS A 88 -31.16 18.87 13.46
C LYS A 88 -30.85 17.37 13.52
N LYS A 89 -30.46 16.86 12.35
CA LYS A 89 -29.57 15.70 12.20
C LYS A 89 -28.14 16.16 12.51
N ASP A 90 -27.29 15.16 12.75
CA ASP A 90 -25.81 15.19 12.69
C ASP A 90 -25.09 15.09 14.04
N ASP A 91 -25.18 13.90 14.63
CA ASP A 91 -24.17 13.38 15.55
C ASP A 91 -23.37 12.26 14.83
N LYS A 92 -22.44 12.66 13.96
CA LYS A 92 -21.45 11.77 13.30
C LYS A 92 -20.00 12.23 13.52
N SER A 93 -19.76 13.13 14.46
CA SER A 93 -18.43 13.72 14.73
C SER A 93 -17.65 13.01 15.87
N ALA A 94 -18.34 12.30 16.77
CA ALA A 94 -17.72 11.75 17.98
C ALA A 94 -16.86 10.49 17.80
N ALA A 95 -16.94 9.82 16.64
CA ALA A 95 -16.18 8.58 16.39
C ALA A 95 -14.72 8.83 15.96
N SER A 96 -14.43 9.96 15.28
CA SER A 96 -13.08 10.31 14.82
C SER A 96 -12.18 10.85 15.94
N SER A 97 -12.76 11.46 16.97
CA SER A 97 -12.01 12.09 18.07
C SER A 97 -11.45 11.10 19.10
N LYS A 98 -12.04 9.90 19.24
CA LYS A 98 -11.55 8.87 20.18
C LYS A 98 -10.35 8.07 19.66
N GLN A 99 -10.20 7.91 18.35
CA GLN A 99 -9.07 7.18 17.75
C GLN A 99 -7.76 7.98 17.78
N LYS A 100 -7.85 9.32 17.78
CA LYS A 100 -6.68 10.24 17.83
C LYS A 100 -5.88 10.21 19.15
N LYS A 101 -6.39 9.67 20.26
CA LYS A 101 -5.70 9.73 21.57
C LYS A 101 -4.57 8.72 21.78
N SER A 102 -4.30 7.80 20.85
CA SER A 102 -3.26 6.76 21.00
C SER A 102 -2.19 6.75 19.91
N ARG A 103 -2.17 7.78 19.06
CA ARG A 103 -1.23 7.92 17.95
C ARG A 103 0.03 8.65 18.41
N VAL A 104 1.18 8.09 18.08
CA VAL A 104 2.47 8.77 18.14
C VAL A 104 2.80 9.23 16.73
N THR A 105 2.91 10.54 16.53
CA THR A 105 3.25 11.12 15.23
C THR A 105 4.71 11.55 15.25
N TYR A 106 5.52 10.96 14.37
CA TYR A 106 6.91 11.35 14.18
C TYR A 106 6.98 12.67 13.39
N ARG A 107 6.27 12.71 12.25
CA ARG A 107 6.01 13.92 11.45
C ARG A 107 4.81 13.67 10.52
N GLU A 108 4.44 14.66 9.70
CA GLU A 108 3.34 14.48 8.75
C GLU A 108 3.59 13.28 7.81
N GLY A 109 2.63 12.35 7.77
CA GLY A 109 2.74 11.12 6.98
C GLY A 109 3.49 9.97 7.65
N PHE A 110 4.09 10.18 8.83
CA PHE A 110 4.84 9.18 9.58
C PHE A 110 4.31 9.08 11.00
N TYR A 111 3.56 8.02 11.28
CA TYR A 111 3.02 7.77 12.61
C TYR A 111 2.79 6.29 12.87
N TYR A 112 2.67 5.95 14.15
CA TYR A 112 2.15 4.66 14.56
C TYR A 112 1.12 4.78 15.68
N GLU A 113 0.25 3.79 15.79
CA GLU A 113 -0.78 3.73 16.82
C GLU A 113 -1.08 2.28 17.23
N LYS A 114 -1.83 2.10 18.31
CA LYS A 114 -2.36 0.78 18.66
C LYS A 114 -3.24 0.26 17.54
N ILE A 115 -3.19 -1.05 17.29
CA ILE A 115 -4.06 -1.70 16.30
C ILE A 115 -5.53 -1.52 16.70
N GLY A 116 -6.27 -0.75 15.91
CA GLY A 116 -7.69 -0.53 16.09
C GLY A 116 -8.54 -1.69 15.58
N LYS A 117 -9.84 -1.69 15.91
CA LYS A 117 -10.78 -2.76 15.52
C LYS A 117 -10.80 -3.03 14.02
N LYS A 118 -10.75 -1.98 13.18
CA LYS A 118 -10.77 -2.13 11.71
C LYS A 118 -9.56 -2.91 11.19
N VAL A 119 -8.36 -2.56 11.66
CA VAL A 119 -7.12 -3.26 11.27
C VAL A 119 -7.11 -4.67 11.86
N LEU A 120 -7.52 -4.84 13.12
CA LEU A 120 -7.63 -6.17 13.72
C LEU A 120 -8.57 -7.10 12.93
N SER A 121 -9.71 -6.59 12.44
CA SER A 121 -10.61 -7.36 11.59
C SER A 121 -10.02 -7.73 10.23
N ARG A 122 -9.13 -6.90 9.66
CA ARG A 122 -8.41 -7.21 8.42
C ARG A 122 -7.43 -8.36 8.63
N ILE A 123 -6.66 -8.32 9.73
CA ILE A 123 -5.51 -9.22 9.90
C ILE A 123 -5.83 -10.56 10.57
N LYS A 124 -6.93 -10.63 11.33
CA LYS A 124 -7.25 -11.78 12.15
C LYS A 124 -7.70 -12.98 11.30
N GLY A 125 -6.95 -14.07 11.41
CA GLY A 125 -7.12 -15.28 10.62
C GLY A 125 -6.31 -15.28 9.32
N ILE A 126 -5.58 -14.21 9.04
CA ILE A 126 -4.70 -14.05 7.87
C ILE A 126 -3.26 -13.91 8.39
N SER A 127 -2.74 -12.70 8.54
CA SER A 127 -1.39 -12.47 9.07
C SER A 127 -1.28 -12.54 10.59
N TYR A 128 -2.40 -12.50 11.31
CA TYR A 128 -2.47 -12.68 12.77
C TYR A 128 -3.38 -13.87 13.12
N PRO A 129 -2.99 -14.77 14.06
CA PRO A 129 -3.79 -15.96 14.36
C PRO A 129 -5.24 -15.66 14.77
N LYS A 130 -6.19 -16.46 14.27
CA LYS A 130 -7.61 -16.37 14.66
C LYS A 130 -7.79 -16.61 16.17
N ASP A 131 -7.03 -17.54 16.71
CA ASP A 131 -6.95 -17.84 18.14
C ASP A 131 -5.73 -17.15 18.75
N ALA A 132 -5.97 -16.04 19.45
CA ALA A 132 -4.91 -15.22 20.03
C ALA A 132 -4.12 -15.95 21.14
N SER A 133 -4.68 -17.02 21.75
CA SER A 133 -3.96 -17.79 22.77
C SER A 133 -2.77 -18.58 22.21
N LYS A 134 -2.76 -18.81 20.89
CA LYS A 134 -1.68 -19.48 20.16
C LYS A 134 -0.64 -18.51 19.61
N CYS A 135 -0.84 -17.21 19.84
CA CYS A 135 0.05 -16.18 19.33
C CYS A 135 1.15 -15.88 20.35
N ARG A 136 2.42 -15.99 19.92
CA ARG A 136 3.57 -15.62 20.76
C ARG A 136 3.74 -14.11 20.92
N VAL A 137 2.98 -13.30 20.17
CA VAL A 137 2.95 -11.85 20.29
C VAL A 137 1.51 -11.38 20.56
N SER A 138 1.33 -10.56 21.59
CA SER A 138 0.03 -9.96 21.86
C SER A 138 -0.27 -8.88 20.85
N ILE A 139 -1.55 -8.71 20.47
CA ILE A 139 -1.99 -7.56 19.67
C ILE A 139 -1.61 -6.21 20.32
N GLY A 140 -1.51 -6.15 21.65
CA GLY A 140 -1.08 -4.97 22.39
C GLY A 140 0.40 -4.64 22.23
N ASP A 141 1.21 -5.61 21.79
CA ASP A 141 2.63 -5.47 21.51
C ASP A 141 2.92 -5.06 20.07
N LEU A 142 1.91 -5.04 19.20
CA LEU A 142 2.02 -4.60 17.83
C LEU A 142 1.52 -3.15 17.65
N ARG A 143 2.02 -2.48 16.62
CA ARG A 143 1.64 -1.13 16.21
C ARG A 143 1.30 -1.12 14.73
N TYR A 144 0.21 -0.46 14.40
CA TYR A 144 -0.10 -0.11 13.03
C TYR A 144 0.63 1.18 12.69
N CYS A 145 1.38 1.15 11.60
CA CYS A 145 2.26 2.21 11.15
C CYS A 145 1.80 2.74 9.80
N ARG A 146 1.93 4.05 9.61
CA ARG A 146 1.81 4.74 8.33
C ARG A 146 3.12 5.45 8.05
N VAL A 147 3.61 5.25 6.84
CA VAL A 147 4.84 5.85 6.32
C VAL A 147 4.58 6.41 4.94
N LYS A 148 5.25 7.49 4.56
CA LYS A 148 5.36 7.88 3.14
C LYS A 148 6.56 7.18 2.52
N TYR A 149 6.48 6.92 1.22
CA TYR A 149 7.57 6.40 0.41
C TYR A 149 7.50 6.97 -1.00
N VAL A 150 8.58 6.85 -1.77
CA VAL A 150 8.62 7.17 -3.19
C VAL A 150 8.58 5.85 -3.95
N ASP A 151 7.64 5.69 -4.87
CA ASP A 151 7.55 4.48 -5.70
C ASP A 151 8.51 4.53 -6.91
N PHE A 152 8.52 3.47 -7.72
CA PHE A 152 9.40 3.40 -8.89
C PHE A 152 9.01 4.34 -10.02
N ASN A 153 7.83 4.97 -9.95
CA ASN A 153 7.46 6.07 -10.84
C ASN A 153 7.94 7.43 -10.32
N GLY A 154 8.62 7.47 -9.17
CA GLY A 154 9.04 8.68 -8.50
C GLY A 154 7.92 9.41 -7.76
N GLU A 155 6.76 8.76 -7.56
CA GLU A 155 5.59 9.37 -6.95
C GLU A 155 5.55 9.15 -5.44
N THR A 156 5.05 10.15 -4.70
CA THR A 156 4.83 10.01 -3.26
C THR A 156 3.62 9.15 -2.99
N GLN A 157 3.85 8.03 -2.32
CA GLN A 157 2.82 7.10 -1.86
C GLN A 157 2.71 7.08 -0.33
N SER A 158 1.67 6.42 0.19
CA SER A 158 1.48 6.22 1.63
C SER A 158 1.25 4.75 1.96
N GLY A 159 2.23 4.15 2.63
CA GLY A 159 2.27 2.73 2.98
C GLY A 159 1.58 2.38 4.30
N GLU A 160 1.23 1.11 4.46
CA GLU A 160 0.75 0.50 5.71
C GLU A 160 1.71 -0.59 6.17
N MET A 161 2.07 -0.60 7.46
CA MET A 161 2.90 -1.65 8.05
C MET A 161 2.42 -1.99 9.46
N ILE A 162 2.61 -3.22 9.90
CA ILE A 162 2.47 -3.60 11.31
C ILE A 162 3.84 -4.02 11.83
N CYS A 163 4.26 -3.46 12.95
CA CYS A 163 5.54 -3.79 13.58
C CYS A 163 5.37 -3.99 15.09
N SER A 164 6.41 -4.50 15.75
CA SER A 164 6.49 -4.52 17.20
C SER A 164 6.58 -3.10 17.74
N LYS A 165 5.93 -2.83 18.88
CA LYS A 165 6.11 -1.57 19.63
C LYS A 165 7.58 -1.31 20.00
N LYS A 166 8.42 -2.36 20.05
CA LYS A 166 9.85 -2.25 20.38
C LYS A 166 10.67 -1.56 19.29
N ILE A 167 10.22 -1.62 18.04
CA ILE A 167 10.92 -1.04 16.88
C ILE A 167 10.14 0.09 16.21
N ALA A 168 8.98 0.48 16.74
CA ALA A 168 8.08 1.43 16.07
C ALA A 168 8.75 2.80 15.83
N ASP A 169 9.53 3.30 16.79
CA ASP A 169 10.29 4.54 16.62
C ASP A 169 11.40 4.39 15.57
N ASP A 170 12.08 3.23 15.52
CA ASP A 170 13.10 2.95 14.50
C ASP A 170 12.49 2.92 13.10
N VAL A 171 11.32 2.26 12.92
CA VAL A 171 10.61 2.22 11.64
C VAL A 171 10.27 3.64 11.18
N MET A 172 9.78 4.51 12.07
CA MET A 172 9.49 5.90 11.69
C MET A 172 10.74 6.65 11.26
N GLY A 173 11.86 6.52 12.00
CA GLY A 173 13.12 7.16 11.67
C GLY A 173 13.68 6.70 10.33
N ILE A 174 13.79 5.38 10.13
CA ILE A 174 14.33 4.77 8.91
C ILE A 174 13.51 5.18 7.69
N PHE A 175 12.20 4.93 7.69
CA PHE A 175 11.36 5.23 6.52
C PHE A 175 11.23 6.74 6.27
N SER A 176 11.34 7.56 7.32
CA SER A 176 11.42 9.01 7.14
C SER A 176 12.69 9.42 6.39
N GLU A 177 13.86 8.89 6.77
CA GLU A 177 15.15 9.20 6.13
C GLU A 177 15.21 8.62 4.69
N LEU A 178 14.64 7.43 4.46
CA LEU A 178 14.49 6.85 3.12
C LEU A 178 13.64 7.77 2.22
N TYR A 179 12.48 8.20 2.70
CA TYR A 179 11.59 9.09 1.95
C TYR A 179 12.23 10.46 1.65
N ASP A 180 12.93 11.06 2.63
CA ASP A 180 13.62 12.33 2.43
C ASP A 180 14.74 12.25 1.37
N SER A 181 15.27 11.05 1.16
CA SER A 181 16.33 10.76 0.19
C SER A 181 15.77 10.30 -1.16
N SER A 182 14.44 10.28 -1.34
CA SER A 182 13.78 9.71 -2.50
C SER A 182 14.21 8.26 -2.79
N TYR A 183 14.49 7.48 -1.75
CA TYR A 183 14.77 6.05 -1.90
C TYR A 183 13.51 5.34 -2.38
N GLU A 184 13.65 4.62 -3.48
CA GLU A 184 12.55 3.99 -4.21
C GLU A 184 12.14 2.65 -3.59
N ILE A 185 10.85 2.51 -3.29
CA ILE A 185 10.21 1.29 -2.78
C ILE A 185 8.97 1.04 -3.61
N GLU A 186 8.83 -0.11 -4.26
CA GLU A 186 7.71 -0.37 -5.16
C GLU A 186 6.36 -0.31 -4.42
N SER A 187 6.24 -1.05 -3.31
CA SER A 187 5.02 -1.01 -2.51
C SER A 187 5.26 -1.28 -1.02
N ILE A 188 4.39 -0.70 -0.19
CA ILE A 188 4.34 -0.95 1.27
C ILE A 188 2.89 -1.19 1.67
N ARG A 189 2.50 -2.45 1.74
CA ARG A 189 1.15 -2.93 2.06
C ARG A 189 1.21 -4.00 3.14
N LEU A 190 0.09 -4.17 3.82
CA LEU A 190 -0.06 -5.31 4.72
C LEU A 190 -0.10 -6.59 3.89
N VAL A 191 0.59 -7.63 4.35
CA VAL A 191 0.57 -8.97 3.72
C VAL A 191 -0.85 -9.54 3.63
N ASP A 192 -1.79 -9.02 4.44
CA ASP A 192 -3.21 -9.38 4.39
C ASP A 192 -3.89 -9.01 3.07
N ASP A 193 -3.36 -8.03 2.34
CA ASP A 193 -3.87 -7.73 1.01
C ASP A 193 -3.36 -8.75 -0.06
N PHE A 194 -2.56 -9.73 0.36
CA PHE A 194 -2.09 -10.90 -0.38
C PHE A 194 -2.52 -12.20 0.31
N ASP A 195 -3.62 -12.17 1.06
CA ASP A 195 -4.17 -13.31 1.82
C ASP A 195 -3.18 -13.93 2.83
N GLY A 196 -2.17 -13.17 3.25
CA GLY A 196 -1.10 -13.63 4.15
C GLY A 196 -0.05 -14.52 3.46
N ASP A 197 -0.14 -14.69 2.14
CA ASP A 197 0.83 -15.41 1.33
C ASP A 197 2.11 -14.58 1.19
N ASP A 198 3.18 -15.12 1.76
CA ASP A 198 4.49 -14.50 1.79
C ASP A 198 5.13 -14.45 0.40
N GLU A 199 4.99 -15.52 -0.38
CA GLU A 199 5.54 -15.60 -1.74
C GLU A 199 4.82 -14.60 -2.64
N ALA A 200 3.48 -14.56 -2.60
CA ALA A 200 2.70 -13.60 -3.40
C ALA A 200 3.02 -12.13 -3.04
N SER A 201 3.25 -11.83 -1.76
CA SER A 201 3.71 -10.51 -1.31
C SER A 201 5.10 -10.18 -1.86
N MET A 202 6.05 -11.13 -1.78
CA MET A 202 7.41 -10.93 -2.29
C MET A 202 7.44 -10.80 -3.82
N GLU A 203 6.67 -11.63 -4.55
CA GLU A 203 6.56 -11.58 -6.01
C GLU A 203 6.02 -10.23 -6.51
N ALA A 204 5.17 -9.58 -5.72
CA ALA A 204 4.63 -8.24 -5.96
C ALA A 204 5.56 -7.11 -5.47
N ASP A 205 6.82 -7.43 -5.11
CA ASP A 205 7.82 -6.51 -4.59
C ASP A 205 7.37 -5.69 -3.37
N ASN A 206 6.55 -6.30 -2.51
CA ASN A 206 5.98 -5.62 -1.35
C ASN A 206 6.93 -5.61 -0.16
N THR A 207 7.37 -4.42 0.23
CA THR A 207 8.07 -4.18 1.49
C THR A 207 7.14 -4.41 2.67
N SER A 208 7.50 -5.34 3.55
CA SER A 208 6.61 -5.83 4.61
C SER A 208 7.33 -6.07 5.95
N CYS A 209 6.59 -6.21 7.05
CA CYS A 209 7.18 -6.39 8.41
C CYS A 209 6.53 -7.51 9.21
N PHE A 210 5.20 -7.53 9.31
CA PHE A 210 4.51 -8.52 10.13
C PHE A 210 3.78 -9.56 9.29
N ASN A 211 4.13 -10.83 9.51
CA ASN A 211 3.41 -12.00 9.04
C ASN A 211 3.60 -13.14 10.06
N TYR A 212 2.51 -13.58 10.72
CA TYR A 212 2.59 -14.67 11.71
C TYR A 212 2.63 -16.03 11.04
N ARG A 213 3.85 -16.52 10.80
CA ARG A 213 4.14 -17.77 10.09
C ARG A 213 5.43 -18.42 10.59
N PRO A 214 5.58 -19.74 10.46
CA PRO A 214 6.89 -20.35 10.57
C PRO A 214 7.84 -19.85 9.46
N ILE A 215 9.13 -19.99 9.68
CA ILE A 215 10.15 -19.92 8.63
C ILE A 215 9.87 -21.05 7.63
N ALA A 216 10.03 -20.78 6.33
CA ALA A 216 9.81 -21.76 5.28
C ALA A 216 10.59 -23.06 5.56
N GLY A 217 9.90 -24.21 5.52
CA GLY A 217 10.50 -25.52 5.80
C GLY A 217 10.85 -25.78 7.28
N SER A 218 10.40 -24.94 8.22
CA SER A 218 10.65 -25.08 9.66
C SER A 218 9.35 -25.04 10.48
N SER A 219 9.43 -25.42 11.76
CA SER A 219 8.40 -25.14 12.77
C SER A 219 8.72 -23.92 13.64
N LYS A 220 9.92 -23.33 13.47
CA LYS A 220 10.34 -22.11 14.17
C LYS A 220 9.63 -20.91 13.56
N LEU A 221 9.08 -20.03 14.40
CA LEU A 221 8.51 -18.76 13.93
C LEU A 221 9.57 -17.84 13.31
N SER A 222 9.15 -17.13 12.27
CA SER A 222 9.92 -16.05 11.68
C SER A 222 9.98 -14.84 12.62
N ASN A 223 11.02 -14.01 12.51
CA ASN A 223 11.06 -12.71 13.21
C ASN A 223 9.99 -11.74 12.69
N HIS A 224 9.48 -11.94 11.46
CA HIS A 224 8.27 -11.27 10.97
C HIS A 224 7.06 -11.56 11.85
N SER A 225 6.96 -12.74 12.44
CA SER A 225 5.85 -13.11 13.34
C SER A 225 5.89 -12.38 14.68
N LEU A 226 7.00 -11.71 14.98
CA LEU A 226 7.16 -10.87 16.16
C LEU A 226 7.06 -9.37 15.82
N GLY A 227 6.95 -9.03 14.52
CA GLY A 227 7.04 -7.66 14.02
C GLY A 227 8.42 -7.05 14.26
N LEU A 228 9.48 -7.87 14.22
CA LEU A 228 10.86 -7.46 14.50
C LEU A 228 11.77 -7.55 13.27
N ALA A 229 11.23 -7.93 12.12
CA ALA A 229 11.92 -7.99 10.85
C ALA A 229 11.21 -7.14 9.79
N ILE A 230 11.93 -6.64 8.81
CA ILE A 230 11.42 -5.88 7.67
C ILE A 230 12.13 -6.38 6.42
N ASP A 231 11.35 -6.69 5.38
CA ASP A 231 11.84 -6.99 4.04
C ASP A 231 11.69 -5.75 3.16
N ILE A 232 12.73 -5.39 2.41
CA ILE A 232 12.75 -4.23 1.48
C ILE A 232 12.93 -4.72 0.04
N ASN A 233 12.02 -4.31 -0.85
CA ASN A 233 11.97 -4.66 -2.27
C ASN A 233 12.39 -6.13 -2.55
N PRO A 234 11.59 -7.12 -2.05
CA PRO A 234 11.88 -8.55 -2.17
C PRO A 234 12.27 -9.05 -3.56
N LEU A 235 11.67 -8.52 -4.63
CA LEU A 235 11.91 -8.97 -5.99
C LEU A 235 13.36 -8.74 -6.39
N TYR A 236 13.89 -7.54 -6.08
CA TYR A 236 15.26 -7.12 -6.41
C TYR A 236 16.30 -7.58 -5.37
N ASN A 237 15.83 -8.06 -4.22
CA ASN A 237 16.67 -8.46 -3.09
C ASN A 237 16.27 -9.84 -2.57
N PRO A 238 16.31 -10.89 -3.41
CA PRO A 238 15.74 -12.18 -3.05
C PRO A 238 16.50 -12.90 -1.94
N CYS A 239 15.82 -13.82 -1.28
CA CYS A 239 16.40 -14.83 -0.43
C CYS A 239 16.96 -16.00 -1.26
N ILE A 240 18.23 -16.33 -1.06
CA ILE A 240 18.94 -17.43 -1.70
C ILE A 240 19.24 -18.51 -0.66
N THR A 241 18.72 -19.70 -0.95
CA THR A 241 18.93 -20.92 -0.17
C THR A 241 19.41 -22.04 -1.09
N TYR A 242 19.91 -23.14 -0.49
CA TYR A 242 20.34 -24.31 -1.23
C TYR A 242 19.62 -25.55 -0.70
N ASP A 243 19.12 -26.40 -1.59
CA ASP A 243 18.56 -27.68 -1.17
C ASP A 243 19.63 -28.70 -0.80
N LYS A 244 19.20 -29.89 -0.35
CA LYS A 244 20.09 -30.98 0.06
C LYS A 244 21.04 -31.49 -1.04
N ASN A 245 20.75 -31.18 -2.31
CA ASN A 245 21.58 -31.55 -3.46
C ASN A 245 22.46 -30.39 -3.93
N GLY A 246 22.46 -29.26 -3.21
CA GLY A 246 23.19 -28.04 -3.58
C GLY A 246 22.53 -27.23 -4.69
N LYS A 247 21.27 -27.52 -5.07
CA LYS A 247 20.55 -26.72 -6.05
C LYS A 247 20.09 -25.42 -5.39
N GLU A 248 20.44 -24.31 -6.03
CA GLU A 248 20.01 -22.97 -5.62
C GLU A 248 18.48 -22.83 -5.71
N LYS A 249 17.92 -22.15 -4.72
CA LYS A 249 16.52 -21.75 -4.64
C LYS A 249 16.46 -20.27 -4.32
N VAL A 250 15.71 -19.55 -5.14
CA VAL A 250 15.50 -18.10 -5.03
C VAL A 250 14.04 -17.87 -4.61
N ALA A 251 13.83 -17.03 -3.61
CA ALA A 251 12.53 -16.57 -3.17
C ALA A 251 12.53 -15.03 -3.11
N PRO A 252 11.60 -14.32 -3.79
CA PRO A 252 10.53 -14.91 -4.60
C PRO A 252 11.06 -15.57 -5.88
N ALA A 253 10.29 -16.50 -6.45
CA ALA A 253 10.69 -17.27 -7.63
C ALA A 253 10.97 -16.38 -8.86
N ASN A 254 10.24 -15.27 -8.99
CA ASN A 254 10.45 -14.27 -10.05
C ASN A 254 11.66 -13.34 -9.80
N GLY A 255 12.36 -13.48 -8.67
CA GLY A 255 13.58 -12.73 -8.34
C GLY A 255 14.88 -13.35 -8.88
N VAL A 256 14.81 -14.43 -9.66
CA VAL A 256 15.98 -15.21 -10.12
C VAL A 256 17.03 -14.36 -10.85
N ASP A 257 16.61 -13.37 -11.63
CA ASP A 257 17.51 -12.49 -12.39
C ASP A 257 18.35 -11.57 -11.49
N TYR A 258 17.94 -11.38 -10.23
CA TYR A 258 18.60 -10.54 -9.22
C TYR A 258 19.43 -11.33 -8.21
N ALA A 259 19.47 -12.67 -8.34
CA ALA A 259 20.20 -13.54 -7.43
C ALA A 259 21.73 -13.40 -7.56
N ASP A 260 22.26 -13.25 -8.77
CA ASP A 260 23.69 -12.98 -8.97
C ASP A 260 24.01 -11.51 -8.64
N ARG A 261 24.50 -11.30 -7.42
CA ARG A 261 24.90 -9.99 -6.93
C ARG A 261 26.17 -9.43 -7.58
N LYS A 262 26.78 -10.09 -8.57
CA LYS A 262 27.82 -9.46 -9.41
C LYS A 262 27.20 -8.57 -10.49
N ASN A 263 25.95 -8.83 -10.87
CA ASN A 263 25.24 -8.03 -11.86
C ASN A 263 24.95 -6.62 -11.32
N GLN A 264 24.85 -5.69 -12.26
CA GLN A 264 24.43 -4.31 -12.01
C GLN A 264 22.96 -4.19 -12.37
N PHE A 265 22.17 -3.71 -11.43
CA PHE A 265 20.73 -3.47 -11.54
C PHE A 265 20.32 -2.49 -10.44
N ASP A 266 19.21 -1.79 -10.67
CA ASP A 266 18.69 -0.79 -9.74
C ASP A 266 18.02 -1.45 -8.52
N HIS A 267 17.74 -0.66 -7.47
CA HIS A 267 17.07 -1.09 -6.22
C HIS A 267 17.78 -2.18 -5.41
N LYS A 268 19.06 -2.40 -5.71
CA LYS A 268 19.93 -3.39 -5.09
C LYS A 268 20.43 -2.93 -3.72
N ILE A 269 20.19 -3.74 -2.69
CA ILE A 269 20.75 -3.54 -1.35
C ILE A 269 22.13 -4.19 -1.23
N ASP A 270 23.16 -3.38 -1.03
CA ASP A 270 24.49 -3.83 -0.62
C ASP A 270 25.01 -2.99 0.57
N GLU A 271 26.25 -3.20 1.00
CA GLU A 271 26.79 -2.49 2.17
C GLU A 271 27.00 -0.98 1.95
N ASN A 272 26.97 -0.52 0.70
CA ASN A 272 26.99 0.90 0.34
C ASN A 272 25.60 1.51 0.19
N ASP A 273 24.55 0.68 0.13
CA ASP A 273 23.18 1.12 -0.03
C ASP A 273 22.66 1.93 1.19
N LEU A 274 21.75 2.86 0.94
CA LEU A 274 21.18 3.71 1.97
C LEU A 274 20.32 2.92 2.97
N ALA A 275 19.50 1.98 2.50
CA ALA A 275 18.67 1.16 3.39
C ALA A 275 19.56 0.38 4.35
N TYR A 276 20.60 -0.30 3.83
CA TYR A 276 21.59 -0.97 4.68
C TYR A 276 22.13 -0.05 5.77
N LYS A 277 22.66 1.12 5.40
CA LYS A 277 23.26 2.08 6.34
C LYS A 277 22.28 2.53 7.43
N LEU A 278 21.03 2.83 7.06
CA LEU A 278 20.00 3.28 8.01
C LEU A 278 19.59 2.14 8.95
N PHE A 279 19.30 0.95 8.44
CA PHE A 279 18.97 -0.20 9.29
C PHE A 279 20.12 -0.54 10.24
N LYS A 280 21.37 -0.52 9.77
CA LYS A 280 22.56 -0.72 10.61
C LYS A 280 22.71 0.37 11.68
N LYS A 281 22.52 1.65 11.34
CA LYS A 281 22.54 2.79 12.28
C LYS A 281 21.52 2.61 13.40
N HIS A 282 20.36 2.05 13.10
CA HIS A 282 19.32 1.72 14.08
C HIS A 282 19.55 0.40 14.82
N GLY A 283 20.63 -0.34 14.54
CA GLY A 283 20.99 -1.57 15.25
C GLY A 283 20.32 -2.84 14.72
N PHE A 284 19.79 -2.82 13.50
CA PHE A 284 19.36 -4.04 12.81
C PHE A 284 20.57 -4.85 12.32
N THR A 285 20.36 -6.15 12.19
CA THR A 285 21.21 -7.04 11.39
C THR A 285 20.60 -7.19 10.00
N TRP A 286 21.41 -7.58 9.03
CA TRP A 286 20.98 -7.73 7.63
C TRP A 286 21.26 -9.16 7.16
N GLY A 287 20.27 -9.78 6.54
CA GLY A 287 20.31 -11.17 6.07
C GLY A 287 21.30 -11.40 4.92
N GLY A 288 21.64 -10.36 4.16
CA GLY A 288 22.71 -10.42 3.16
C GLY A 288 24.09 -10.73 3.75
N ASN A 289 24.29 -10.50 5.06
CA ASN A 289 25.55 -10.79 5.76
C ASN A 289 25.57 -12.17 6.44
N TRP A 290 24.50 -12.98 6.33
CA TRP A 290 24.48 -14.33 6.89
C TRP A 290 25.35 -15.31 6.10
N HIS A 291 25.80 -16.39 6.74
CA HIS A 291 26.78 -17.32 6.16
C HIS A 291 26.16 -18.46 5.34
N SER A 292 25.13 -19.12 5.87
CA SER A 292 24.55 -20.34 5.30
C SER A 292 23.39 -20.09 4.33
N LEU A 293 22.79 -18.90 4.41
CA LEU A 293 21.74 -18.43 3.52
C LEU A 293 21.95 -16.94 3.30
N LYS A 294 21.50 -16.41 2.17
CA LYS A 294 21.60 -14.98 1.85
C LYS A 294 20.20 -14.42 1.68
N ASP A 295 19.77 -13.60 2.63
CA ASP A 295 18.44 -12.99 2.59
C ASP A 295 18.58 -11.48 2.38
N TYR A 296 18.68 -11.05 1.12
CA TYR A 296 19.08 -9.67 0.80
C TYR A 296 18.01 -8.64 1.14
N GLN A 297 16.74 -9.04 1.16
CA GLN A 297 15.60 -8.22 1.57
C GLN A 297 15.56 -7.99 3.08
N HIS A 298 16.08 -8.94 3.87
CA HIS A 298 15.71 -9.10 5.27
C HIS A 298 16.57 -8.30 6.24
N PHE A 299 15.93 -7.47 7.07
CA PHE A 299 16.53 -6.79 8.21
C PHE A 299 15.83 -7.19 9.50
N GLU A 300 16.57 -7.53 10.56
CA GLU A 300 15.96 -7.91 11.83
C GLU A 300 16.66 -7.39 13.08
N LYS A 301 15.88 -7.25 14.15
CA LYS A 301 16.36 -7.03 15.52
C LYS A 301 16.00 -8.18 16.44
N ASN A 302 16.96 -8.55 17.28
CA ASN A 302 16.79 -9.55 18.34
C ASN A 302 16.68 -8.83 19.70
N TYR A 303 15.77 -9.31 20.56
CA TYR A 303 15.48 -8.78 21.90
C TYR A 303 15.27 -9.89 22.91
#